data_AF-A0A963QZ00-F1
#
_entry.id   AF-A0A963QZ00-F1
#
_cell.length_a   1.000
_cell.length_b   1.000
_cell.length_c   1.000
_cell.angle_alpha   90.00
_cell.angle_beta   90.00
_cell.angle_gamma   90.00
#
_symmetry.space_group_name_H-M   'P 1'
#
loop_
_entity.id
_entity.type
_entity.pdbx_description
1 polymer ?
#
loop_
_entity_poly.entity_id
_entity_poly.type
_entity_poly.pdbx_seq_one_letter_code
_entity_poly.pdbx_strand_id
1 'polypeptide(L)'
;MAEKRAFVTIAVLGVAALLGQSGSLALLAGIAVPLDRMIDLVFERHDRHRRQRLRTLCGCLADELDRMVPADADTREAVRLEAERLLDRFGPSDKAFVEHHGMKAGSVADALLGHTSWSKLDLMENETSLRRVLTCFYDRLPVQAELFADLLPFIHRAHFATSRDTNAVVHELRERLVAQERDRAREFGIKEGMLIALARRYAEGSPDDFDAALAGLERALEVAREERERGRLPSNVSEAVDAVFARIDAHNDEGDLEAGQAVLDAELASMDEEDARRRAERARLYDKGIAQAILSRNVANASRFTLAKLDLEAPPDPQEAFVALRAAQDEWYERGCDKGLNFDLEVAIALARTALARATDADQRGAACNDFGTALSTLGERKSGTARLEEAITAYGSALKELNRERVPFQWATAQNNLGNALRALGQRESGTARLREAVIAYRKALEEWTRERVPLQWATAQNNLGNALRALGQRESGTARLHEAVTAYGDALQERTRERAPFDWAMTQNNLGTALQTLGERESGMTRLEDAVTAYRAALEELTRERVPLQWAG
;
A
#
# COMPACT_ATOMS: atom_id res chain seq x y z
N MET A 1 -26.33 48.63 13.42
CA MET A 1 -26.41 48.64 11.93
C MET A 1 -25.11 48.23 11.23
N ALA A 2 -23.92 48.55 11.77
CA ALA A 2 -22.65 48.04 11.23
C ALA A 2 -22.49 46.51 11.35
N GLU A 3 -22.96 45.89 12.44
CA GLU A 3 -22.93 44.42 12.59
C GLU A 3 -23.92 43.67 11.68
N LYS A 4 -25.08 44.26 11.36
CA LYS A 4 -26.06 43.67 10.41
C LYS A 4 -25.58 43.77 8.96
N ARG A 5 -24.81 44.81 8.59
CA ARG A 5 -24.14 44.89 7.29
C ARG A 5 -22.95 43.93 7.20
N ALA A 6 -22.20 43.72 8.28
CA ALA A 6 -21.11 42.75 8.33
C ALA A 6 -21.61 41.31 8.07
N PHE A 7 -22.77 40.93 8.63
CA PHE A 7 -23.33 39.59 8.43
C PHE A 7 -23.77 39.33 6.97
N VAL A 8 -24.37 40.32 6.33
CA VAL A 8 -24.76 40.24 4.91
C VAL A 8 -23.54 40.28 3.98
N THR A 9 -22.52 41.08 4.29
CA THR A 9 -21.26 41.11 3.54
C THR A 9 -20.47 39.79 3.68
N ILE A 10 -20.49 39.16 4.85
CA ILE A 10 -19.85 37.85 5.08
C ILE A 10 -20.58 36.72 4.35
N ALA A 11 -21.92 36.75 4.32
CA ALA A 11 -22.72 35.80 3.55
C ALA A 11 -22.52 35.96 2.03
N VAL A 12 -22.44 37.20 1.53
CA VAL A 12 -22.20 37.50 0.11
C VAL A 12 -20.76 37.16 -0.31
N LEU A 13 -19.75 37.39 0.54
CA LEU A 13 -18.36 36.99 0.28
C LEU A 13 -18.18 35.46 0.35
N GLY A 14 -18.92 34.77 1.22
CA GLY A 14 -18.92 33.31 1.30
C GLY A 14 -19.48 32.65 0.03
N VAL A 15 -20.53 33.22 -0.56
CA VAL A 15 -21.12 32.71 -1.82
C VAL A 15 -20.29 33.11 -3.05
N ALA A 16 -19.66 34.29 -3.04
CA ALA A 16 -18.78 34.73 -4.13
C ALA A 16 -17.45 33.95 -4.20
N ALA A 17 -16.90 33.54 -3.05
CA ALA A 17 -15.70 32.70 -2.98
C ALA A 17 -15.95 31.24 -3.41
N LEU A 18 -17.20 30.75 -3.31
CA LEU A 18 -17.60 29.40 -3.75
C LEU A 18 -17.86 29.27 -5.26
N LEU A 19 -17.95 30.38 -6.01
CA LEU A 19 -18.32 30.34 -7.43
C LEU A 19 -17.24 30.81 -8.42
N GLY A 20 -16.03 31.14 -7.96
CA GLY A 20 -14.85 31.24 -8.84
C GLY A 20 -15.02 32.09 -10.11
N GLN A 21 -15.73 33.22 -10.07
CA GLN A 21 -15.80 34.15 -11.20
C GLN A 21 -15.49 35.59 -10.78
N SER A 22 -14.33 36.06 -11.24
CA SER A 22 -14.02 37.46 -11.45
C SER A 22 -14.59 37.90 -12.80
N GLY A 23 -15.55 38.82 -12.80
CA GLY A 23 -15.93 39.58 -14.01
C GLY A 23 -17.42 39.86 -14.18
N SER A 24 -17.79 41.14 -14.09
CA SER A 24 -18.92 41.78 -14.79
C SER A 24 -20.36 41.48 -14.32
N LEU A 25 -20.81 42.21 -13.29
CA LEU A 25 -22.23 42.58 -13.09
C LEU A 25 -22.35 44.09 -12.92
N ALA A 26 -22.01 44.81 -13.99
CA ALA A 26 -22.45 46.17 -14.22
C ALA A 26 -23.18 46.22 -15.56
N LEU A 27 -24.27 45.46 -15.72
CA LEU A 27 -25.26 45.61 -16.78
C LEU A 27 -26.39 44.60 -16.56
N LEU A 28 -27.63 45.07 -16.67
CA LEU A 28 -28.93 44.36 -16.63
C LEU A 28 -29.81 44.65 -15.41
N ALA A 29 -29.90 45.93 -15.05
CA ALA A 29 -31.17 46.51 -14.66
C ALA A 29 -32.02 46.76 -15.93
N GLY A 30 -33.20 46.16 -16.00
CA GLY A 30 -34.26 46.55 -16.95
C GLY A 30 -34.56 45.53 -18.04
N ILE A 31 -35.55 44.67 -17.80
CA ILE A 31 -36.76 44.45 -18.64
C ILE A 31 -37.69 43.57 -17.81
N ALA A 32 -38.92 44.06 -17.60
CA ALA A 32 -39.94 43.44 -16.76
C ALA A 32 -40.85 42.51 -17.59
N VAL A 33 -40.99 41.26 -17.17
CA VAL A 33 -42.11 40.37 -17.51
C VAL A 33 -42.65 39.78 -16.20
N PRO A 34 -43.97 39.82 -15.93
CA PRO A 34 -44.55 39.25 -14.71
C PRO A 34 -44.38 37.72 -14.67
N LEU A 35 -43.82 37.25 -13.55
CA LEU A 35 -43.41 35.86 -13.26
C LEU A 35 -44.60 34.87 -13.32
N ASP A 36 -45.79 35.37 -13.06
CA ASP A 36 -47.06 34.67 -12.95
C ASP A 36 -47.51 34.04 -14.29
N ARG A 37 -47.17 34.63 -15.44
CA ARG A 37 -47.44 33.99 -16.75
C ARG A 37 -46.42 32.94 -17.19
N MET A 38 -45.23 32.92 -16.57
CA MET A 38 -44.22 31.89 -16.85
C MET A 38 -44.49 30.60 -16.06
N ILE A 39 -45.10 30.72 -14.88
CA ILE A 39 -45.37 29.59 -13.99
C ILE A 39 -46.46 28.65 -14.56
N ASP A 40 -47.44 29.20 -15.28
CA ASP A 40 -48.51 28.40 -15.91
C ASP A 40 -48.05 27.63 -17.18
N LEU A 41 -46.92 28.01 -17.76
CA LEU A 41 -46.37 27.39 -18.98
C LEU A 41 -45.42 26.22 -18.72
N VAL A 42 -44.96 26.05 -17.47
CA VAL A 42 -43.91 25.07 -17.12
C VAL A 42 -44.42 23.88 -16.32
N PHE A 43 -45.56 23.97 -15.63
CA PHE A 43 -46.01 22.92 -14.72
C PHE A 43 -47.35 22.29 -15.11
N GLU A 44 -47.28 21.08 -15.69
CA GLU A 44 -48.44 20.20 -15.80
C GLU A 44 -49.05 19.82 -14.43
N ARG A 45 -50.32 19.41 -14.52
CA ARG A 45 -51.37 19.32 -13.50
C ARG A 45 -51.12 18.41 -12.28
N HIS A 46 -49.99 17.71 -12.17
CA HIS A 46 -49.81 16.61 -11.21
C HIS A 46 -48.63 16.79 -10.25
N ASP A 47 -48.63 17.83 -9.42
CA ASP A 47 -48.09 17.68 -8.06
C ASP A 47 -48.56 18.76 -7.06
N ARG A 48 -49.88 19.00 -7.06
CA ARG A 48 -50.53 19.94 -6.13
C ARG A 48 -50.29 19.56 -4.66
N HIS A 49 -50.14 18.25 -4.40
CA HIS A 49 -50.05 17.70 -3.06
C HIS A 49 -48.65 17.84 -2.43
N ARG A 50 -47.57 17.83 -3.24
CA ARG A 50 -46.20 18.07 -2.77
C ARG A 50 -45.89 19.54 -2.60
N ARG A 51 -46.37 20.42 -3.50
CA ARG A 51 -46.30 21.88 -3.32
C ARG A 51 -47.04 22.35 -2.07
N GLN A 52 -48.20 21.77 -1.77
CA GLN A 52 -48.92 22.06 -0.54
C GLN A 52 -48.13 21.63 0.71
N ARG A 53 -47.51 20.42 0.69
CA ARG A 53 -46.72 19.90 1.81
C ARG A 53 -45.46 20.71 2.11
N LEU A 54 -44.77 21.19 1.08
CA LEU A 54 -43.57 22.02 1.26
C LEU A 54 -43.93 23.41 1.81
N ARG A 55 -45.02 24.02 1.33
CA ARG A 55 -45.56 25.26 1.93
C ARG A 55 -45.94 25.07 3.39
N THR A 56 -46.55 23.94 3.75
CA THR A 56 -46.84 23.60 5.16
C THR A 56 -45.55 23.46 5.98
N LEU A 57 -44.49 22.87 5.43
CA LEU A 57 -43.20 22.70 6.11
C LEU A 57 -42.48 24.03 6.36
N CYS A 58 -42.43 24.90 5.35
CA CYS A 58 -41.87 26.24 5.47
C CYS A 58 -42.69 27.11 6.44
N GLY A 59 -44.02 26.95 6.47
CA GLY A 59 -44.89 27.57 7.47
C GLY A 59 -44.59 27.10 8.90
N CYS A 60 -44.42 25.79 9.12
CA CYS A 60 -44.05 25.25 10.44
C CYS A 60 -42.66 25.69 10.90
N LEU A 61 -41.70 25.81 9.97
CA LEU A 61 -40.34 26.28 10.29
C LEU A 61 -40.35 27.76 10.65
N ALA A 62 -41.15 28.56 9.94
CA ALA A 62 -41.37 29.97 10.26
C ALA A 62 -42.05 30.16 11.61
N ASP A 63 -43.10 29.37 11.93
CA ASP A 63 -43.80 29.42 13.22
C ASP A 63 -42.91 29.03 14.41
N GLU A 64 -42.03 28.05 14.24
CA GLU A 64 -41.14 27.60 15.31
C GLU A 64 -39.93 28.55 15.48
N LEU A 65 -39.48 29.21 14.41
CA LEU A 65 -38.55 30.35 14.48
C LEU A 65 -39.21 31.57 15.16
N ASP A 66 -40.50 31.83 14.91
CA ASP A 66 -41.31 32.89 15.55
C ASP A 66 -41.42 32.68 17.08
N ARG A 67 -41.37 31.43 17.55
CA ARG A 67 -41.37 31.08 18.99
C ARG A 67 -40.00 31.21 19.65
N MET A 68 -38.92 31.06 18.90
CA MET A 68 -37.57 31.04 19.44
C MET A 68 -36.94 32.44 19.53
N VAL A 69 -37.32 33.38 18.65
CA VAL A 69 -36.85 34.78 18.68
C VAL A 69 -37.95 35.69 18.12
N PRO A 70 -38.56 36.63 18.87
CA PRO A 70 -39.59 37.49 18.33
C PRO A 70 -38.97 38.49 17.33
N ALA A 71 -39.17 38.25 16.03
CA ALA A 71 -38.69 39.12 14.96
C ALA A 71 -39.82 39.98 14.36
N ASP A 72 -39.50 41.20 13.90
CA ASP A 72 -40.46 42.08 13.24
C ASP A 72 -41.00 41.49 11.91
N ALA A 73 -42.15 41.98 11.47
CA ALA A 73 -42.88 41.44 10.32
C ALA A 73 -42.10 41.54 8.99
N ASP A 74 -41.23 42.55 8.85
CA ASP A 74 -40.42 42.78 7.65
C ASP A 74 -39.28 41.76 7.54
N THR A 75 -38.67 41.40 8.67
CA THR A 75 -37.64 40.35 8.75
C THR A 75 -38.24 38.97 8.44
N ARG A 76 -39.48 38.72 8.87
CA ARG A 76 -40.22 37.48 8.57
C ARG A 76 -40.52 37.32 7.09
N GLU A 77 -40.98 38.37 6.44
CA GLU A 77 -41.32 38.33 5.02
C GLU A 77 -40.08 38.19 4.14
N ALA A 78 -38.95 38.78 4.53
CA ALA A 78 -37.68 38.63 3.81
C ALA A 78 -37.12 37.20 3.83
N VAL A 79 -37.18 36.52 4.99
CA VAL A 79 -36.75 35.12 5.12
C VAL A 79 -37.66 34.19 4.32
N ARG A 80 -38.97 34.45 4.34
CA ARG A 80 -39.96 33.70 3.56
C ARG A 80 -39.73 33.86 2.05
N LEU A 81 -39.52 35.08 1.56
CA LEU A 81 -39.29 35.36 0.14
C LEU A 81 -38.00 34.72 -0.38
N GLU A 82 -36.94 34.73 0.43
CA GLU A 82 -35.65 34.18 0.02
C GLU A 82 -35.65 32.64 0.06
N ALA A 83 -36.37 32.02 1.01
CA ALA A 83 -36.63 30.58 1.00
C ALA A 83 -37.47 30.16 -0.22
N GLU A 84 -38.47 30.94 -0.62
CA GLU A 84 -39.25 30.72 -1.85
C GLU A 84 -38.40 30.84 -3.12
N ARG A 85 -37.46 31.80 -3.19
CA ARG A 85 -36.51 31.95 -4.30
C ARG A 85 -35.50 30.80 -4.40
N LEU A 86 -35.03 30.28 -3.26
CA LEU A 86 -34.12 29.13 -3.22
C LEU A 86 -34.82 27.85 -3.70
N LEU A 87 -36.11 27.69 -3.39
CA LEU A 87 -36.93 26.59 -3.88
C LEU A 87 -37.20 26.67 -5.39
N ASP A 88 -37.40 27.87 -5.93
CA ASP A 88 -37.54 28.10 -7.39
C ASP A 88 -36.23 27.82 -8.15
N ARG A 89 -35.08 28.04 -7.51
CA ARG A 89 -33.76 27.90 -8.13
C ARG A 89 -33.16 26.49 -8.04
N PHE A 90 -33.56 25.70 -7.04
CA PHE A 90 -32.96 24.38 -6.76
C PHE A 90 -34.01 23.25 -6.71
N GLY A 91 -35.02 23.29 -7.59
CA GLY A 91 -35.89 22.13 -7.85
C GLY A 91 -35.09 20.82 -7.99
N PRO A 92 -35.65 19.67 -7.60
CA PRO A 92 -34.85 18.53 -7.17
C PRO A 92 -34.11 17.85 -8.33
N SER A 93 -32.89 17.42 -8.00
CA SER A 93 -32.03 16.45 -8.68
C SER A 93 -31.49 16.84 -10.06
N ASP A 94 -30.25 17.33 -10.10
CA ASP A 94 -29.39 17.13 -11.26
C ASP A 94 -28.02 16.57 -10.86
N LYS A 95 -27.93 15.24 -10.89
CA LYS A 95 -26.72 14.45 -10.64
C LYS A 95 -25.61 14.78 -11.64
N ALA A 96 -25.94 15.39 -12.78
CA ALA A 96 -24.98 15.74 -13.84
C ALA A 96 -24.03 16.90 -13.46
N PHE A 97 -24.44 17.82 -12.58
CA PHE A 97 -23.62 18.98 -12.22
C PHE A 97 -22.41 18.61 -11.35
N VAL A 98 -22.60 17.65 -10.42
CA VAL A 98 -21.58 17.16 -9.49
C VAL A 98 -20.53 16.30 -10.19
N GLU A 99 -20.97 15.46 -11.15
CA GLU A 99 -20.07 14.62 -11.94
C GLU A 99 -19.21 15.44 -12.92
N HIS A 100 -19.74 16.53 -13.49
CA HIS A 100 -19.01 17.34 -14.48
C HIS A 100 -17.82 18.14 -13.89
N HIS A 101 -17.85 18.47 -12.60
CA HIS A 101 -16.83 19.33 -11.97
C HIS A 101 -15.95 18.62 -10.92
N GLY A 102 -16.09 17.30 -10.77
CA GLY A 102 -15.15 16.49 -9.99
C GLY A 102 -15.01 16.85 -8.51
N MET A 103 -16.04 17.42 -7.89
CA MET A 103 -16.00 17.76 -6.46
C MET A 103 -16.37 16.54 -5.61
N LYS A 104 -15.52 16.20 -4.63
CA LYS A 104 -15.82 15.18 -3.61
C LYS A 104 -16.65 15.80 -2.50
N ALA A 105 -17.69 15.11 -2.04
CA ALA A 105 -18.59 15.55 -0.96
C ALA A 105 -17.86 16.01 0.32
N GLY A 106 -16.70 15.42 0.63
CA GLY A 106 -15.86 15.82 1.77
C GLY A 106 -15.34 17.27 1.68
N SER A 107 -15.12 17.81 0.49
CA SER A 107 -14.63 19.19 0.32
C SER A 107 -15.71 20.25 0.61
N VAL A 108 -16.99 19.88 0.45
CA VAL A 108 -18.14 20.74 0.82
C VAL A 108 -18.33 20.74 2.33
N ALA A 109 -18.10 19.61 3.00
CA ALA A 109 -18.15 19.52 4.46
C ALA A 109 -16.99 20.28 5.13
N ASP A 110 -15.77 20.20 4.60
CA ASP A 110 -14.62 20.96 5.10
C ASP A 110 -14.80 22.48 4.92
N ALA A 111 -15.41 22.91 3.81
CA ALA A 111 -15.73 24.32 3.57
C ALA A 111 -16.86 24.85 4.49
N LEU A 112 -17.84 24.01 4.83
CA LEU A 112 -18.94 24.36 5.73
C LEU A 112 -18.52 24.39 7.21
N LEU A 113 -17.56 23.56 7.62
CA LEU A 113 -17.15 23.38 9.02
C LEU A 113 -15.86 24.14 9.40
N GLY A 114 -15.09 24.60 8.41
CA GLY A 114 -13.75 25.19 8.63
C GLY A 114 -13.69 26.62 9.16
N HIS A 115 -14.79 27.39 9.15
CA HIS A 115 -14.75 28.84 9.48
C HIS A 115 -15.79 29.36 10.49
N THR A 116 -16.50 28.49 11.20
CA THR A 116 -17.36 28.93 12.31
C THR A 116 -16.56 29.02 13.62
N SER A 117 -16.47 30.23 14.17
CA SER A 117 -16.06 30.42 15.57
C SER A 117 -17.20 29.96 16.47
N TRP A 118 -17.06 28.76 17.04
CA TRP A 118 -18.07 28.09 17.87
C TRP A 118 -18.29 28.73 19.26
N SER A 119 -17.72 29.90 19.53
CA SER A 119 -17.79 30.56 20.85
C SER A 119 -18.91 31.59 21.00
N LYS A 120 -19.80 31.75 20.02
CA LYS A 120 -20.86 32.80 20.05
C LYS A 120 -22.30 32.31 19.89
N LEU A 121 -22.55 31.00 19.93
CA LEU A 121 -23.91 30.44 19.91
C LEU A 121 -24.18 29.72 21.24
N ASP A 122 -24.84 30.42 22.16
CA ASP A 122 -25.31 29.94 23.46
C ASP A 122 -26.50 28.95 23.35
N LEU A 123 -26.49 28.10 22.32
CA LEU A 123 -27.51 27.08 22.06
C LEU A 123 -27.11 25.68 22.56
N MET A 124 -25.95 25.56 23.22
CA MET A 124 -25.38 24.25 23.62
C MET A 124 -25.64 23.83 25.07
N GLU A 125 -26.46 24.55 25.86
CA GLU A 125 -26.78 24.10 27.23
C GLU A 125 -28.02 23.21 27.33
N ASN A 126 -28.76 22.95 26.25
CA ASN A 126 -29.95 22.09 26.33
C ASN A 126 -30.05 21.08 25.18
N GLU A 127 -29.56 19.87 25.47
CA GLU A 127 -29.64 18.65 24.64
C GLU A 127 -31.07 18.44 24.08
N THR A 128 -32.10 18.80 24.86
CA THR A 128 -33.51 18.67 24.48
C THR A 128 -33.93 19.58 23.32
N SER A 129 -33.36 20.79 23.26
CA SER A 129 -33.67 21.78 22.22
C SER A 129 -33.02 21.42 20.89
N LEU A 130 -31.77 20.95 20.93
CA LEU A 130 -31.05 20.46 19.76
C LEU A 130 -31.72 19.20 19.19
N ARG A 131 -32.13 18.27 20.07
CA ARG A 131 -32.87 17.06 19.70
C ARG A 131 -34.22 17.39 19.06
N ARG A 132 -34.97 18.36 19.59
CA ARG A 132 -36.25 18.80 18.98
C ARG A 132 -36.08 19.42 17.59
N VAL A 133 -35.08 20.28 17.39
CA VAL A 133 -34.81 20.91 16.09
C VAL A 133 -34.39 19.86 15.06
N LEU A 134 -33.49 18.95 15.44
CA LEU A 134 -33.01 17.90 14.54
C LEU A 134 -34.11 16.87 14.23
N THR A 135 -34.84 16.35 15.23
CA THR A 135 -35.92 15.38 14.99
C THR A 135 -37.04 15.95 14.10
N CYS A 136 -37.37 17.24 14.22
CA CYS A 136 -38.37 17.88 13.35
C CYS A 136 -37.87 18.06 11.90
N PHE A 137 -36.56 18.23 11.71
CA PHE A 137 -35.91 18.33 10.40
C PHE A 137 -35.77 16.95 9.72
N TYR A 138 -35.53 15.88 10.50
CA TYR A 138 -35.27 14.53 9.99
C TYR A 138 -36.52 13.72 9.63
N ASP A 139 -37.63 13.85 10.35
CA ASP A 139 -38.84 13.04 10.10
C ASP A 139 -39.60 13.41 8.80
N ARG A 140 -39.18 14.45 8.08
CA ARG A 140 -39.93 14.96 6.92
C ARG A 140 -39.14 15.13 5.62
N LEU A 141 -37.90 14.64 5.54
CA LEU A 141 -37.12 14.59 4.30
C LEU A 141 -37.24 13.21 3.62
N PRO A 142 -37.84 13.11 2.42
CA PRO A 142 -37.87 11.85 1.69
C PRO A 142 -36.73 11.82 0.66
N VAL A 143 -35.45 11.66 1.06
CA VAL A 143 -34.36 11.49 0.08
C VAL A 143 -33.21 10.58 0.57
N GLN A 144 -32.94 9.60 -0.29
CA GLN A 144 -31.77 8.72 -0.54
C GLN A 144 -30.66 8.54 0.52
N ALA A 145 -30.39 7.26 0.81
CA ALA A 145 -29.43 6.72 1.77
C ALA A 145 -27.98 7.22 1.65
N GLU A 146 -27.60 7.81 0.52
CA GLU A 146 -26.22 8.25 0.23
C GLU A 146 -25.87 9.56 0.99
N LEU A 147 -26.78 10.52 1.12
CA LEU A 147 -26.52 11.74 1.90
C LEU A 147 -26.51 11.46 3.43
N PHE A 148 -27.27 10.45 3.85
CA PHE A 148 -27.33 10.00 5.25
C PHE A 148 -26.03 9.31 5.67
N ALA A 149 -25.47 8.45 4.81
CA ALA A 149 -24.21 7.75 5.06
C ALA A 149 -23.00 8.71 5.20
N ASP A 150 -23.01 9.83 4.47
CA ASP A 150 -21.92 10.82 4.49
C ASP A 150 -21.99 11.76 5.70
N LEU A 151 -23.19 12.03 6.24
CA LEU A 151 -23.39 12.88 7.43
C LEU A 151 -23.36 12.10 8.76
N LEU A 152 -23.60 10.79 8.73
CA LEU A 152 -23.64 9.92 9.90
C LEU A 152 -22.39 10.01 10.79
N PRO A 153 -21.14 10.08 10.27
CA PRO A 153 -19.94 10.17 11.11
C PRO A 153 -19.78 11.51 11.84
N PHE A 154 -20.44 12.57 11.37
CA PHE A 154 -20.43 13.88 12.01
C PHE A 154 -21.55 14.02 13.04
N ILE A 155 -22.72 13.44 12.76
CA ILE A 155 -23.83 13.31 13.73
C ILE A 155 -23.42 12.41 14.90
N HIS A 156 -22.72 11.30 14.63
CA HIS A 156 -22.17 10.42 15.67
C HIS A 156 -21.18 11.15 16.59
N ARG A 157 -20.36 12.08 16.07
CA ARG A 157 -19.41 12.84 16.90
C ARG A 157 -20.06 13.89 17.79
N ALA A 158 -21.18 14.49 17.36
CA ALA A 158 -21.93 15.45 18.18
C ALA A 158 -22.89 14.78 19.17
N HIS A 159 -23.46 13.62 18.83
CA HIS A 159 -24.42 12.89 19.67
C HIS A 159 -23.76 12.09 20.81
N PHE A 160 -22.55 11.55 20.60
CA PHE A 160 -21.83 10.79 21.64
C PHE A 160 -21.18 11.64 22.72
N ALA A 161 -21.08 12.96 22.54
CA ALA A 161 -20.57 13.83 23.58
C ALA A 161 -21.56 14.01 24.75
N THR A 162 -22.81 13.53 24.63
CA THR A 162 -23.83 13.70 25.69
C THR A 162 -24.66 12.46 26.06
N SER A 163 -24.54 11.29 25.42
CA SER A 163 -25.27 10.09 25.93
C SER A 163 -24.44 8.79 25.90
N ARG A 164 -24.02 8.36 27.09
CA ARG A 164 -23.40 7.06 27.49
C ARG A 164 -22.30 6.52 26.55
N ASP A 165 -21.07 6.55 27.07
CA ASP A 165 -19.90 5.86 26.51
C ASP A 165 -20.27 4.44 26.09
N THR A 166 -20.16 4.11 24.80
CA THR A 166 -20.42 2.75 24.26
C THR A 166 -19.64 1.70 25.04
N ASN A 167 -18.46 2.05 25.55
CA ASN A 167 -17.67 1.16 26.40
C ASN A 167 -18.35 0.87 27.74
N ALA A 168 -19.05 1.85 28.34
CA ALA A 168 -19.80 1.66 29.57
C ALA A 168 -21.01 0.75 29.36
N VAL A 169 -21.71 0.87 28.23
CA VAL A 169 -22.86 0.00 27.87
C VAL A 169 -22.39 -1.42 27.58
N VAL A 170 -21.34 -1.60 26.77
CA VAL A 170 -20.74 -2.91 26.50
C VAL A 170 -20.22 -3.56 27.79
N HIS A 171 -19.63 -2.77 28.68
CA HIS A 171 -19.17 -3.25 29.98
C HIS A 171 -20.34 -3.72 30.86
N GLU A 172 -21.42 -2.94 30.98
CA GLU A 172 -22.60 -3.33 31.75
C GLU A 172 -23.29 -4.58 31.17
N LEU A 173 -23.41 -4.65 29.84
CA LEU A 173 -23.99 -5.78 29.13
C LEU A 173 -23.18 -7.06 29.37
N ARG A 174 -21.84 -6.96 29.31
CA ARG A 174 -20.91 -8.07 29.60
C ARG A 174 -21.12 -8.62 31.01
N GLU A 175 -21.15 -7.76 32.02
CA GLU A 175 -21.33 -8.19 33.41
C GLU A 175 -22.67 -8.91 33.60
N ARG A 176 -23.74 -8.42 32.95
CA ARG A 176 -25.06 -9.06 32.99
C ARG A 176 -25.09 -10.42 32.28
N LEU A 177 -24.47 -10.55 31.10
CA LEU A 177 -24.36 -11.82 30.38
C LEU A 177 -23.57 -12.86 31.17
N VAL A 178 -22.45 -12.46 31.77
CA VAL A 178 -21.64 -13.34 32.64
C VAL A 178 -22.43 -13.79 33.86
N ALA A 179 -23.16 -12.87 34.50
CA ALA A 179 -23.96 -13.21 35.68
C ALA A 179 -25.09 -14.19 35.36
N GLN A 180 -25.76 -14.04 34.21
CA GLN A 180 -26.90 -14.87 33.82
C GLN A 180 -26.49 -16.31 33.44
N GLU A 181 -25.37 -16.47 32.72
CA GLU A 181 -24.95 -17.78 32.20
C GLU A 181 -23.90 -18.50 33.06
N ARG A 182 -23.55 -17.96 34.24
CA ARG A 182 -22.46 -18.47 35.09
C ARG A 182 -22.67 -19.93 35.52
N ASP A 183 -23.86 -20.26 36.00
CA ASP A 183 -24.15 -21.59 36.54
C ASP A 183 -24.27 -22.63 35.41
N ARG A 184 -24.80 -22.22 34.26
CA ARG A 184 -24.89 -23.05 33.06
C ARG A 184 -23.51 -23.31 32.45
N ALA A 185 -22.63 -22.31 32.44
CA ALA A 185 -21.22 -22.49 32.07
C ALA A 185 -20.49 -23.45 33.02
N ARG A 186 -20.78 -23.40 34.33
CA ARG A 186 -20.25 -24.37 35.32
C ARG A 186 -20.74 -25.79 35.06
N GLU A 187 -22.03 -25.97 34.76
CA GLU A 187 -22.61 -27.26 34.38
C GLU A 187 -21.90 -27.85 33.15
N PHE A 188 -21.51 -27.00 32.19
CA PHE A 188 -20.76 -27.41 31.01
C PHE A 188 -19.25 -27.51 31.21
N GLY A 189 -18.73 -27.26 32.42
CA GLY A 189 -17.31 -27.24 32.72
C GLY A 189 -16.51 -26.20 31.93
N ILE A 190 -17.15 -25.11 31.54
CA ILE A 190 -16.52 -24.00 30.80
C ILE A 190 -15.86 -23.08 31.81
N LYS A 191 -14.55 -22.85 31.62
CA LYS A 191 -13.77 -21.94 32.47
C LYS A 191 -14.30 -20.52 32.39
N GLU A 192 -14.26 -19.82 33.52
CA GLU A 192 -14.72 -18.44 33.69
C GLU A 192 -14.10 -17.46 32.67
N GLY A 193 -12.80 -17.62 32.35
CA GLY A 193 -12.14 -16.79 31.34
C GLY A 193 -12.73 -16.92 29.92
N MET A 194 -13.21 -18.11 29.55
CA MET A 194 -13.85 -18.34 28.24
C MET A 194 -15.27 -17.79 28.20
N LEU A 195 -16.01 -17.91 29.31
CA LEU A 195 -17.32 -17.27 29.47
C LEU A 195 -17.21 -15.73 29.32
N ILE A 196 -16.22 -15.11 29.96
CA ILE A 196 -15.96 -13.67 29.87
C ILE A 196 -15.61 -13.27 28.42
N ALA A 197 -14.80 -14.06 27.73
CA ALA A 197 -14.42 -13.77 26.33
C ALA A 197 -15.61 -13.87 25.36
N LEU A 198 -16.48 -14.88 25.53
CA LEU A 198 -17.69 -15.03 24.72
C LEU A 198 -18.71 -13.92 25.02
N ALA A 199 -18.95 -13.62 26.29
CA ALA A 199 -19.82 -12.51 26.70
C ALA A 199 -19.33 -11.17 26.15
N ARG A 200 -18.02 -10.93 26.17
CA ARG A 200 -17.40 -9.74 25.56
C ARG A 200 -17.66 -9.67 24.06
N ARG A 201 -17.44 -10.78 23.34
CA ARG A 201 -17.65 -10.83 21.88
C ARG A 201 -19.10 -10.53 21.49
N TYR A 202 -20.06 -11.06 22.22
CA TYR A 202 -21.48 -10.80 21.95
C TYR A 202 -21.89 -9.38 22.37
N ALA A 203 -21.37 -8.87 23.48
CA ALA A 203 -21.60 -7.49 23.89
C ALA A 203 -21.02 -6.46 22.90
N GLU A 204 -19.87 -6.74 22.28
CA GLU A 204 -19.29 -5.87 21.26
C GLU A 204 -20.03 -5.95 19.91
N GLY A 205 -20.58 -7.12 19.56
CA GLY A 205 -21.33 -7.32 18.31
C GLY A 205 -22.79 -6.87 18.34
N SER A 206 -23.38 -6.74 19.52
CA SER A 206 -24.76 -6.30 19.73
C SER A 206 -24.86 -5.42 20.99
N PRO A 207 -24.18 -4.25 21.00
CA PRO A 207 -23.99 -3.44 22.21
C PRO A 207 -25.29 -2.91 22.81
N ASP A 208 -26.34 -2.76 21.99
CA ASP A 208 -27.62 -2.20 22.40
C ASP A 208 -28.75 -3.25 22.48
N ASP A 209 -28.46 -4.53 22.22
CA ASP A 209 -29.46 -5.61 22.16
C ASP A 209 -29.04 -6.80 23.04
N PHE A 210 -29.46 -6.73 24.32
CA PHE A 210 -29.16 -7.75 25.33
C PHE A 210 -29.72 -9.12 24.97
N ASP A 211 -30.94 -9.18 24.43
CA ASP A 211 -31.64 -10.43 24.16
C ASP A 211 -30.97 -11.18 23.00
N ALA A 212 -30.54 -10.46 21.95
CA ALA A 212 -29.76 -11.04 20.86
C ALA A 212 -28.38 -11.52 21.34
N ALA A 213 -27.70 -10.75 22.19
CA ALA A 213 -26.40 -11.10 22.74
C ALA A 213 -26.47 -12.34 23.65
N LEU A 214 -27.50 -12.42 24.50
CA LEU A 214 -27.78 -13.57 25.36
C LEU A 214 -28.07 -14.82 24.52
N ALA A 215 -29.00 -14.74 23.56
CA ALA A 215 -29.32 -15.87 22.68
C ALA A 215 -28.11 -16.34 21.85
N GLY A 216 -27.18 -15.44 21.51
CA GLY A 216 -25.89 -15.80 20.91
C GLY A 216 -24.99 -16.60 21.86
N LEU A 217 -24.86 -16.13 23.11
CA LEU A 217 -24.09 -16.79 24.15
C LEU A 217 -24.64 -18.17 24.49
N GLU A 218 -25.95 -18.30 24.70
CA GLU A 218 -26.62 -19.58 24.99
C GLU A 218 -26.36 -20.62 23.90
N ARG A 219 -26.53 -20.23 22.63
CA ARG A 219 -26.24 -21.12 21.49
C ARG A 219 -24.78 -21.55 21.44
N ALA A 220 -23.85 -20.65 21.76
CA ALA A 220 -22.43 -21.00 21.80
C ALA A 220 -22.10 -21.99 22.92
N LEU A 221 -22.72 -21.85 24.09
CA LEU A 221 -22.58 -22.79 25.21
C LEU A 221 -23.19 -24.16 24.88
N GLU A 222 -24.33 -24.20 24.19
CA GLU A 222 -24.97 -25.44 23.72
C GLU A 222 -24.13 -26.17 22.65
N VAL A 223 -23.61 -25.45 21.66
CA VAL A 223 -22.72 -26.04 20.64
C VAL A 223 -21.45 -26.58 21.29
N ALA A 224 -20.90 -25.87 22.30
CA ALA A 224 -19.75 -26.35 23.05
C ALA A 224 -20.06 -27.65 23.82
N ARG A 225 -21.27 -27.79 24.36
CA ARG A 225 -21.72 -29.03 24.99
C ARG A 225 -21.81 -30.17 23.96
N GLU A 226 -22.48 -29.96 22.83
CA GLU A 226 -22.67 -30.99 21.81
C GLU A 226 -21.34 -31.49 21.24
N GLU A 227 -20.41 -30.58 20.95
CA GLU A 227 -19.10 -30.96 20.40
C GLU A 227 -18.20 -31.63 21.45
N ARG A 228 -18.40 -31.35 22.75
CA ARG A 228 -17.76 -32.08 23.86
C ARG A 228 -18.33 -33.49 24.00
N GLU A 229 -19.64 -33.65 23.92
CA GLU A 229 -20.31 -34.97 23.91
C GLU A 229 -19.89 -35.82 22.69
N ARG A 230 -19.54 -35.17 21.58
CA ARG A 230 -18.97 -35.81 20.37
C ARG A 230 -17.45 -36.03 20.43
N GLY A 231 -16.77 -35.64 21.51
CA GLY A 231 -15.32 -35.80 21.69
C GLY A 231 -14.44 -34.93 20.79
N ARG A 232 -14.99 -33.84 20.23
CA ARG A 232 -14.32 -32.96 19.24
C ARG A 232 -13.78 -31.67 19.81
N LEU A 233 -14.06 -31.37 21.09
CA LEU A 233 -13.43 -30.28 21.82
C LEU A 233 -12.41 -30.85 22.82
N PRO A 234 -11.15 -30.37 22.81
CA PRO A 234 -10.21 -30.72 23.87
C PRO A 234 -10.70 -30.09 25.18
N SER A 235 -11.17 -30.91 26.14
CA SER A 235 -10.94 -30.58 27.55
C SER A 235 -9.46 -30.84 27.78
N ASN A 236 -8.78 -29.93 28.51
CA ASN A 236 -7.66 -30.26 29.40
C ASN A 236 -6.42 -29.36 29.40
N VAL A 237 -6.29 -28.20 28.75
CA VAL A 237 -5.03 -27.43 28.98
C VAL A 237 -4.85 -27.05 30.48
N SER A 238 -5.94 -26.90 31.27
CA SER A 238 -5.80 -27.00 32.74
C SER A 238 -5.65 -28.42 33.20
N GLU A 239 -6.61 -29.30 32.91
CA GLU A 239 -6.69 -30.62 33.56
C GLU A 239 -5.46 -31.49 33.30
N ALA A 240 -4.80 -31.33 32.15
CA ALA A 240 -3.53 -31.97 31.80
C ALA A 240 -2.35 -31.36 32.55
N VAL A 241 -2.29 -30.02 32.66
CA VAL A 241 -1.26 -29.34 33.46
C VAL A 241 -1.42 -29.63 34.95
N ASP A 242 -2.66 -29.64 35.46
CA ASP A 242 -3.01 -29.99 36.83
C ASP A 242 -2.66 -31.47 37.12
N ALA A 243 -2.85 -32.37 36.15
CA ALA A 243 -2.42 -33.76 36.26
C ALA A 243 -0.89 -33.92 36.28
N VAL A 244 -0.16 -33.09 35.53
CA VAL A 244 1.31 -33.05 35.57
C VAL A 244 1.79 -32.54 36.92
N PHE A 245 1.18 -31.47 37.47
CA PHE A 245 1.48 -30.98 38.82
C PHE A 245 1.23 -32.05 39.88
N ALA A 246 0.08 -32.74 39.84
CA ALA A 246 -0.22 -33.80 40.79
C ALA A 246 0.81 -34.96 40.75
N ARG A 247 1.35 -35.29 39.58
CA ARG A 247 2.43 -36.30 39.46
C ARG A 247 3.75 -35.81 40.03
N ILE A 248 4.10 -34.55 39.81
CA ILE A 248 5.30 -33.92 40.39
C ILE A 248 5.19 -33.88 41.91
N ASP A 249 4.05 -33.42 42.43
CA ASP A 249 3.78 -33.33 43.87
C ASP A 249 3.83 -34.71 44.55
N ALA A 250 3.30 -35.76 43.90
CA ALA A 250 3.40 -37.14 44.42
C ALA A 250 4.86 -37.61 44.58
N HIS A 251 5.73 -37.34 43.59
CA HIS A 251 7.16 -37.66 43.69
C HIS A 251 7.87 -36.82 44.77
N ASN A 252 7.49 -35.55 44.89
CA ASN A 252 8.04 -34.66 45.91
C ASN A 252 7.66 -35.11 47.34
N ASP A 253 6.41 -35.52 47.54
CA ASP A 253 5.90 -36.03 48.82
C ASP A 253 6.59 -37.36 49.23
N GLU A 254 7.03 -38.16 48.26
CA GLU A 254 7.83 -39.37 48.46
C GLU A 254 9.33 -39.09 48.69
N GLY A 255 9.77 -37.83 48.50
CA GLY A 255 11.16 -37.39 48.65
C GLY A 255 12.04 -37.61 47.41
N ASP A 256 11.48 -38.05 46.29
CA ASP A 256 12.18 -38.29 45.01
C ASP A 256 12.07 -37.07 44.08
N LEU A 257 12.83 -36.03 44.41
CA LEU A 257 12.83 -34.76 43.65
C LEU A 257 13.37 -34.92 42.23
N GLU A 258 14.25 -35.91 41.97
CA GLU A 258 14.79 -36.16 40.63
C GLU A 258 13.71 -36.74 39.70
N ALA A 259 12.88 -37.67 40.19
CA ALA A 259 11.75 -38.18 39.43
C ALA A 259 10.69 -37.09 39.15
N GLY A 260 10.42 -36.22 40.13
CA GLY A 260 9.55 -35.04 39.95
C GLY A 260 10.06 -34.10 38.86
N GLN A 261 11.35 -33.76 38.87
CA GLN A 261 11.97 -32.93 37.83
C GLN A 261 11.93 -33.59 36.44
N ALA A 262 12.17 -34.91 36.36
CA ALA A 262 12.13 -35.65 35.10
C ALA A 262 10.72 -35.63 34.46
N VAL A 263 9.65 -35.63 35.26
CA VAL A 263 8.28 -35.48 34.77
C VAL A 263 8.05 -34.10 34.16
N LEU A 264 8.54 -33.04 34.82
CA LEU A 264 8.45 -31.67 34.30
C LEU A 264 9.22 -31.50 32.99
N ASP A 265 10.47 -31.97 32.94
CA ASP A 265 11.32 -31.86 31.75
C ASP A 265 10.73 -32.62 30.56
N ALA A 266 10.16 -33.82 30.79
CA ALA A 266 9.51 -34.60 29.75
C ALA A 266 8.25 -33.92 29.20
N GLU A 267 7.45 -33.28 30.06
CA GLU A 267 6.26 -32.55 29.61
C GLU A 267 6.63 -31.31 28.80
N LEU A 268 7.59 -30.51 29.26
CA LEU A 268 8.09 -29.35 28.53
C LEU A 268 8.67 -29.75 27.17
N ALA A 269 9.43 -30.85 27.10
CA ALA A 269 9.94 -31.37 25.84
C ALA A 269 8.83 -31.81 24.86
N SER A 270 7.78 -32.48 25.37
CA SER A 270 6.60 -32.86 24.57
C SER A 270 5.86 -31.63 24.01
N MET A 271 5.72 -30.58 24.81
CA MET A 271 5.13 -29.31 24.38
C MET A 271 5.97 -28.62 23.31
N ASP A 272 7.29 -28.58 23.49
CA ASP A 272 8.23 -28.02 22.50
C ASP A 272 8.17 -28.79 21.17
N GLU A 273 8.08 -30.12 21.21
CA GLU A 273 7.87 -30.94 20.02
C GLU A 273 6.54 -30.66 19.34
N GLU A 274 5.45 -30.51 20.11
CA GLU A 274 4.14 -30.20 19.55
C GLU A 274 4.12 -28.81 18.89
N ASP A 275 4.76 -27.83 19.51
CA ASP A 275 4.92 -26.51 18.93
C ASP A 275 5.80 -26.53 17.68
N ALA A 276 6.88 -27.32 17.65
CA ALA A 276 7.67 -27.55 16.45
C ALA A 276 6.84 -28.20 15.33
N ARG A 277 6.02 -29.20 15.65
CA ARG A 277 5.08 -29.83 14.69
C ARG A 277 4.09 -28.82 14.13
N ARG A 278 3.43 -28.03 14.99
CA ARG A 278 2.48 -26.98 14.58
C ARG A 278 3.14 -25.90 13.72
N ARG A 279 4.38 -25.50 14.04
CA ARG A 279 5.18 -24.58 13.22
C ARG A 279 5.44 -25.18 11.83
N ALA A 280 5.89 -26.43 11.75
CA ALA A 280 6.13 -27.11 10.47
C ALA A 280 4.86 -27.26 9.62
N GLU A 281 3.72 -27.57 10.23
CA GLU A 281 2.43 -27.62 9.54
C GLU A 281 2.02 -26.26 8.98
N ARG A 282 2.20 -25.19 9.75
CA ARG A 282 1.91 -23.82 9.31
C ARG A 282 2.84 -23.39 8.16
N ALA A 283 4.12 -23.75 8.19
CA ALA A 283 5.04 -23.50 7.08
C ALA A 283 4.56 -24.15 5.77
N ARG A 284 4.09 -25.40 5.83
CA ARG A 284 3.50 -26.10 4.67
C ARG A 284 2.24 -25.41 4.13
N LEU A 285 1.41 -24.84 5.01
CA LEU A 285 0.26 -24.05 4.59
C LEU A 285 0.69 -22.77 3.85
N TYR A 286 1.76 -22.12 4.30
CA TYR A 286 2.33 -20.97 3.58
C TYR A 286 2.91 -21.37 2.23
N ASP A 287 3.60 -22.50 2.12
CA ASP A 287 4.07 -23.02 0.82
C ASP A 287 2.91 -23.25 -0.14
N LYS A 288 1.80 -23.82 0.34
CA LYS A 288 0.58 -23.96 -0.45
C LYS A 288 -0.02 -22.61 -0.84
N GLY A 289 0.01 -21.63 0.07
CA GLY A 289 -0.41 -20.26 -0.17
C GLY A 289 0.44 -19.55 -1.25
N ILE A 290 1.75 -19.71 -1.22
CA ILE A 290 2.69 -19.20 -2.24
C ILE A 290 2.35 -19.82 -3.60
N ALA A 291 2.19 -21.14 -3.66
CA ALA A 291 1.82 -21.83 -4.89
C ALA A 291 0.49 -21.32 -5.46
N GLN A 292 -0.53 -21.11 -4.61
CA GLN A 292 -1.80 -20.53 -5.02
C GLN A 292 -1.64 -19.08 -5.52
N ALA A 293 -0.82 -18.27 -4.84
CA ALA A 293 -0.54 -16.90 -5.24
C ALA A 293 0.14 -16.83 -6.62
N ILE A 294 1.09 -17.73 -6.89
CA ILE A 294 1.72 -17.89 -8.21
C ILE A 294 0.66 -18.20 -9.29
N LEU A 295 -0.22 -19.18 -9.04
CA LEU A 295 -1.27 -19.55 -10.00
C LEU A 295 -2.24 -18.39 -10.29
N SER A 296 -2.60 -17.63 -9.25
CA SER A 296 -3.46 -16.45 -9.36
C SER A 296 -2.74 -15.17 -9.83
N ARG A 297 -1.42 -15.21 -10.01
CA ARG A 297 -0.54 -14.04 -10.28
C ARG A 297 -0.75 -12.89 -9.30
N ASN A 298 -0.94 -13.21 -8.02
CA ASN A 298 -1.12 -12.22 -6.96
C ASN A 298 0.19 -11.97 -6.20
N VAL A 299 0.89 -10.88 -6.57
CA VAL A 299 2.18 -10.50 -5.99
C VAL A 299 2.06 -10.24 -4.49
N ALA A 300 1.03 -9.52 -4.06
CA ALA A 300 0.82 -9.19 -2.65
C ALA A 300 0.68 -10.44 -1.78
N ASN A 301 -0.07 -11.45 -2.24
CA ASN A 301 -0.21 -12.71 -1.52
C ASN A 301 1.07 -13.54 -1.55
N ALA A 302 1.79 -13.59 -2.68
CA ALA A 302 3.06 -14.31 -2.76
C ALA A 302 4.07 -13.73 -1.77
N SER A 303 4.29 -12.41 -1.79
CA SER A 303 5.16 -11.73 -0.83
C SER A 303 4.70 -11.92 0.61
N ARG A 304 3.39 -11.78 0.90
CA ARG A 304 2.84 -11.95 2.25
C ARG A 304 3.09 -13.36 2.80
N PHE A 305 2.85 -14.40 2.01
CA PHE A 305 3.07 -15.78 2.47
C PHE A 305 4.54 -16.13 2.57
N THR A 306 5.40 -15.62 1.66
CA THR A 306 6.86 -15.75 1.81
C THR A 306 7.36 -15.09 3.09
N LEU A 307 6.93 -13.86 3.37
CA LEU A 307 7.29 -13.14 4.60
C LEU A 307 6.76 -13.85 5.85
N ALA A 308 5.50 -14.32 5.83
CA ALA A 308 4.92 -15.02 6.98
C ALA A 308 5.62 -16.36 7.26
N LYS A 309 6.10 -17.05 6.22
CA LYS A 309 6.94 -18.24 6.37
C LYS A 309 8.30 -17.89 6.95
N LEU A 310 8.96 -16.87 6.41
CA LEU A 310 10.23 -16.37 6.95
C LEU A 310 10.08 -15.98 8.42
N ASP A 311 9.07 -15.19 8.79
CA ASP A 311 8.87 -14.76 10.18
C ASP A 311 8.56 -15.92 11.14
N LEU A 312 8.06 -17.05 10.62
CA LEU A 312 7.81 -18.28 11.38
C LEU A 312 9.09 -19.11 11.60
N GLU A 313 9.97 -19.12 10.60
CA GLU A 313 11.21 -19.91 10.55
C GLU A 313 12.45 -19.10 10.94
N ALA A 314 12.32 -17.77 11.00
CA ALA A 314 13.43 -16.86 11.16
C ALA A 314 14.09 -17.05 12.53
N PRO A 315 15.43 -16.92 12.57
CA PRO A 315 16.12 -16.81 13.84
C PRO A 315 15.60 -15.62 14.65
N PRO A 316 15.63 -15.69 15.99
CA PRO A 316 15.23 -14.59 16.85
C PRO A 316 16.13 -13.35 16.68
N ASP A 317 17.32 -13.53 16.13
CA ASP A 317 18.26 -12.45 15.87
C ASP A 317 17.85 -11.61 14.64
N PRO A 318 17.69 -10.27 14.79
CA PRO A 318 17.29 -9.40 13.69
C PRO A 318 18.26 -9.35 12.51
N GLN A 319 19.56 -9.54 12.75
CA GLN A 319 20.57 -9.56 11.68
C GLN A 319 20.40 -10.81 10.82
N GLU A 320 20.26 -11.97 11.45
CA GLU A 320 20.03 -13.23 10.74
C GLU A 320 18.67 -13.24 10.00
N ALA A 321 17.62 -12.67 10.61
CA ALA A 321 16.32 -12.51 9.95
C ALA A 321 16.40 -11.62 8.70
N PHE A 322 17.19 -10.54 8.74
CA PHE A 322 17.44 -9.69 7.56
C PHE A 322 18.19 -10.45 6.46
N VAL A 323 19.20 -11.25 6.81
CA VAL A 323 19.93 -12.09 5.85
C VAL A 323 19.01 -13.12 5.20
N ALA A 324 18.16 -13.79 5.98
CA ALA A 324 17.18 -14.76 5.46
C ALA A 324 16.17 -14.12 4.50
N LEU A 325 15.70 -12.90 4.80
CA LEU A 325 14.82 -12.16 3.90
C LEU A 325 15.48 -11.82 2.56
N ARG A 326 16.75 -11.40 2.58
CA ARG A 326 17.50 -11.13 1.34
C ARG A 326 17.72 -12.41 0.54
N ALA A 327 18.08 -13.51 1.18
CA ALA A 327 18.23 -14.80 0.51
C ALA A 327 16.93 -15.24 -0.19
N ALA A 328 15.78 -15.13 0.49
CA ALA A 328 14.50 -15.43 -0.13
C ALA A 328 14.18 -14.48 -1.30
N GLN A 329 14.48 -13.19 -1.18
CA GLN A 329 14.32 -12.26 -2.29
C GLN A 329 15.20 -12.62 -3.48
N ASP A 330 16.45 -13.06 -3.25
CA ASP A 330 17.38 -13.48 -4.29
C ASP A 330 16.88 -14.74 -5.00
N GLU A 331 16.33 -15.71 -4.28
CA GLU A 331 15.68 -16.89 -4.89
C GLU A 331 14.53 -16.50 -5.84
N TRP A 332 13.68 -15.55 -5.44
CA TRP A 332 12.63 -15.03 -6.31
C TRP A 332 13.19 -14.28 -7.53
N TYR A 333 14.26 -13.51 -7.33
CA TYR A 333 14.92 -12.76 -8.38
C TYR A 333 15.55 -13.71 -9.42
N GLU A 334 16.37 -14.67 -8.99
CA GLU A 334 17.02 -15.65 -9.85
C GLU A 334 16.00 -16.46 -10.63
N ARG A 335 14.94 -16.94 -9.97
CA ARG A 335 13.85 -17.64 -10.65
C ARG A 335 13.17 -16.78 -11.71
N GLY A 336 13.00 -15.49 -11.44
CA GLY A 336 12.47 -14.51 -12.40
C GLY A 336 13.42 -14.25 -13.58
N CYS A 337 14.73 -14.26 -13.34
CA CYS A 337 15.78 -14.17 -14.35
C CYS A 337 15.77 -15.39 -15.26
N ASP A 338 15.96 -16.58 -14.70
CA ASP A 338 16.15 -17.85 -15.42
C ASP A 338 14.92 -18.25 -16.23
N LYS A 339 13.73 -18.07 -15.66
CA LYS A 339 12.47 -18.44 -16.32
C LYS A 339 11.86 -17.32 -17.16
N GLY A 340 12.46 -16.14 -17.17
CA GLY A 340 11.89 -14.98 -17.87
C GLY A 340 10.57 -14.47 -17.27
N LEU A 341 10.29 -14.76 -15.99
CA LEU A 341 9.01 -14.46 -15.35
C LEU A 341 9.00 -13.07 -14.70
N ASN A 342 8.21 -12.15 -15.27
CA ASN A 342 8.03 -10.81 -14.70
C ASN A 342 7.32 -10.83 -13.34
N PHE A 343 6.43 -11.81 -13.12
CA PHE A 343 5.73 -11.97 -11.84
C PHE A 343 6.72 -12.17 -10.69
N ASP A 344 7.69 -13.05 -10.86
CA ASP A 344 8.70 -13.36 -9.85
C ASP A 344 9.59 -12.16 -9.54
N LEU A 345 9.96 -11.37 -10.56
CA LEU A 345 10.67 -10.10 -10.37
C LEU A 345 9.83 -9.08 -9.58
N GLU A 346 8.51 -9.04 -9.80
CA GLU A 346 7.61 -8.17 -9.03
C GLU A 346 7.50 -8.62 -7.55
N VAL A 347 7.55 -9.93 -7.28
CA VAL A 347 7.63 -10.46 -5.91
C VAL A 347 8.98 -10.12 -5.28
N ALA A 348 10.09 -10.31 -6.00
CA ALA A 348 11.43 -9.93 -5.53
C ALA A 348 11.51 -8.43 -5.19
N ILE A 349 10.93 -7.56 -6.03
CA ILE A 349 10.80 -6.12 -5.75
C ILE A 349 10.07 -5.86 -4.42
N ALA A 350 8.94 -6.54 -4.18
CA ALA A 350 8.18 -6.35 -2.95
C ALA A 350 8.94 -6.85 -1.70
N LEU A 351 9.67 -7.95 -1.81
CA LEU A 351 10.53 -8.46 -0.73
C LEU A 351 11.72 -7.52 -0.47
N ALA A 352 12.38 -6.99 -1.52
CA ALA A 352 13.48 -6.04 -1.38
C ALA A 352 13.03 -4.72 -0.71
N ARG A 353 11.82 -4.23 -1.03
CA ARG A 353 11.20 -3.09 -0.32
C ARG A 353 10.96 -3.39 1.16
N THR A 354 10.56 -4.63 1.47
CA THR A 354 10.37 -5.06 2.86
C THR A 354 11.71 -5.17 3.59
N ALA A 355 12.75 -5.68 2.92
CA ALA A 355 14.11 -5.70 3.46
C ALA A 355 14.60 -4.28 3.77
N LEU A 356 14.38 -3.32 2.87
CA LEU A 356 14.71 -1.92 3.12
C LEU A 356 13.99 -1.35 4.35
N ALA A 357 12.72 -1.72 4.57
CA ALA A 357 11.97 -1.29 5.74
C ALA A 357 12.43 -1.97 7.06
N ARG A 358 12.97 -3.18 6.98
CA ARG A 358 13.50 -3.94 8.13
C ARG A 358 14.99 -3.67 8.41
N ALA A 359 15.68 -2.94 7.53
CA ALA A 359 17.10 -2.65 7.67
C ALA A 359 17.39 -1.79 8.91
N THR A 360 18.28 -2.24 9.78
CA THR A 360 18.62 -1.60 11.06
C THR A 360 19.87 -0.72 10.98
N ASP A 361 20.77 -0.98 10.03
CA ASP A 361 22.01 -0.23 9.84
C ASP A 361 22.23 0.23 8.38
N ALA A 362 23.30 1.00 8.16
CA ALA A 362 23.62 1.56 6.85
C ALA A 362 24.03 0.50 5.83
N ASP A 363 24.75 -0.54 6.24
CA ASP A 363 25.19 -1.60 5.32
C ASP A 363 23.98 -2.43 4.86
N GLN A 364 23.05 -2.74 5.77
CA GLN A 364 21.78 -3.36 5.44
C GLN A 364 20.92 -2.49 4.51
N ARG A 365 20.76 -1.19 4.80
CA ARG A 365 20.01 -0.28 3.92
C ARG A 365 20.63 -0.20 2.54
N GLY A 366 21.96 -0.12 2.48
CA GLY A 366 22.74 -0.10 1.25
C GLY A 366 22.52 -1.36 0.42
N ALA A 367 22.61 -2.53 1.05
CA ALA A 367 22.39 -3.82 0.42
C ALA A 367 20.94 -3.97 -0.10
N ALA A 368 19.95 -3.68 0.74
CA ALA A 368 18.54 -3.75 0.34
C ALA A 368 18.19 -2.77 -0.79
N CYS A 369 18.75 -1.56 -0.79
CA CYS A 369 18.59 -0.61 -1.89
C CYS A 369 19.21 -1.14 -3.20
N ASN A 370 20.38 -1.79 -3.11
CA ASN A 370 21.03 -2.39 -4.28
C ASN A 370 20.18 -3.53 -4.87
N ASP A 371 19.65 -4.41 -4.03
CA ASP A 371 18.86 -5.55 -4.53
C ASP A 371 17.52 -5.09 -5.10
N PHE A 372 16.90 -4.09 -4.45
CA PHE A 372 15.71 -3.41 -4.98
C PHE A 372 15.98 -2.80 -6.36
N GLY A 373 17.10 -2.08 -6.52
CA GLY A 373 17.53 -1.54 -7.81
C GLY A 373 17.79 -2.62 -8.86
N THR A 374 18.35 -3.76 -8.45
CA THR A 374 18.65 -4.90 -9.33
C THR A 374 17.37 -5.52 -9.90
N ALA A 375 16.41 -5.84 -9.05
CA ALA A 375 15.13 -6.40 -9.50
C ALA A 375 14.34 -5.40 -10.36
N LEU A 376 14.36 -4.11 -10.03
CA LEU A 376 13.75 -3.05 -10.83
C LEU A 376 14.40 -2.89 -12.21
N SER A 377 15.73 -2.91 -12.27
CA SER A 377 16.47 -2.76 -13.52
C SER A 377 16.15 -3.90 -14.48
N THR A 378 16.21 -5.14 -14.00
CA THR A 378 15.92 -6.34 -14.82
C THR A 378 14.48 -6.31 -15.34
N LEU A 379 13.51 -5.95 -14.50
CA LEU A 379 12.12 -5.81 -14.95
C LEU A 379 11.94 -4.63 -15.92
N GLY A 380 12.66 -3.53 -15.68
CA GLY A 380 12.66 -2.34 -16.52
C GLY A 380 13.24 -2.59 -17.89
N GLU A 381 14.30 -3.40 -18.01
CA GLU A 381 14.90 -3.79 -19.29
C GLU A 381 13.93 -4.62 -20.14
N ARG A 382 13.12 -5.49 -19.51
CA ARG A 382 12.10 -6.32 -20.20
C ARG A 382 10.87 -5.53 -20.65
N LYS A 383 10.52 -4.45 -19.96
CA LYS A 383 9.37 -3.60 -20.28
C LYS A 383 9.83 -2.41 -21.15
N SER A 384 8.97 -1.94 -22.07
CA SER A 384 9.32 -0.81 -22.95
C SER A 384 9.38 0.54 -22.24
N GLY A 385 8.65 0.71 -21.12
CA GLY A 385 8.61 1.96 -20.35
C GLY A 385 9.89 2.24 -19.54
N THR A 386 10.17 3.51 -19.26
CA THR A 386 11.39 3.96 -18.55
C THR A 386 11.26 4.01 -17.03
N ALA A 387 10.04 4.12 -16.49
CA ALA A 387 9.79 4.36 -15.08
C ALA A 387 10.50 3.39 -14.12
N ARG A 388 10.62 2.11 -14.48
CA ARG A 388 11.32 1.11 -13.65
C ARG A 388 12.83 1.27 -13.67
N LEU A 389 13.41 1.69 -14.80
CA LEU A 389 14.84 2.00 -14.89
C LEU A 389 15.16 3.28 -14.10
N GLU A 390 14.28 4.28 -14.16
CA GLU A 390 14.39 5.49 -13.33
C GLU A 390 14.33 5.17 -11.84
N GLU A 391 13.37 4.33 -11.42
CA GLU A 391 13.24 3.84 -10.04
C GLU A 391 14.51 3.06 -9.62
N ALA A 392 15.07 2.23 -10.50
CA ALA A 392 16.31 1.50 -10.26
C ALA A 392 17.51 2.44 -10.04
N ILE A 393 17.65 3.47 -10.88
CA ILE A 393 18.70 4.49 -10.76
C ILE A 393 18.59 5.22 -9.41
N THR A 394 17.37 5.57 -8.98
CA THR A 394 17.13 6.15 -7.66
C THR A 394 17.52 5.19 -6.54
N ALA A 395 17.15 3.91 -6.65
CA ALA A 395 17.50 2.90 -5.65
C ALA A 395 19.02 2.69 -5.53
N TYR A 396 19.76 2.59 -6.64
CA TYR A 396 21.22 2.51 -6.60
C TYR A 396 21.87 3.80 -6.07
N GLY A 397 21.31 4.96 -6.40
CA GLY A 397 21.74 6.23 -5.82
C GLY A 397 21.59 6.26 -4.30
N SER A 398 20.49 5.71 -3.77
CA SER A 398 20.29 5.52 -2.32
C SER A 398 21.26 4.49 -1.73
N ALA A 399 21.50 3.37 -2.43
CA ALA A 399 22.47 2.37 -2.01
C ALA A 399 23.86 2.99 -1.84
N LEU A 400 24.32 3.78 -2.81
CA LEU A 400 25.63 4.44 -2.80
C LEU A 400 25.77 5.56 -1.77
N LYS A 401 24.68 6.06 -1.19
CA LYS A 401 24.73 6.99 -0.04
C LYS A 401 25.02 6.26 1.27
N GLU A 402 24.55 5.02 1.40
CA GLU A 402 24.73 4.21 2.60
C GLU A 402 26.02 3.38 2.53
N LEU A 403 26.32 2.80 1.36
CA LEU A 403 27.53 2.03 1.09
C LEU A 403 28.73 2.97 1.00
N ASN A 404 29.61 2.93 2.00
CA ASN A 404 30.86 3.69 1.98
C ASN A 404 31.95 2.86 1.29
N ARG A 405 32.65 3.46 0.30
CA ARG A 405 33.78 2.84 -0.41
C ARG A 405 34.89 2.36 0.52
N GLU A 406 35.18 3.05 1.60
CA GLU A 406 36.23 2.68 2.57
C GLU A 406 35.81 1.50 3.45
N ARG A 407 34.52 1.42 3.82
CA ARG A 407 33.99 0.37 4.71
C ARG A 407 33.65 -0.92 3.97
N VAL A 408 32.97 -0.78 2.83
CA VAL A 408 32.42 -1.88 2.04
C VAL A 408 32.77 -1.69 0.54
N PRO A 409 34.08 -1.66 0.19
CA PRO A 409 34.54 -1.32 -1.17
C PRO A 409 33.95 -2.22 -2.26
N PHE A 410 33.81 -3.52 -1.96
CA PHE A 410 33.29 -4.47 -2.92
C PHE A 410 31.80 -4.24 -3.21
N GLN A 411 30.98 -4.06 -2.18
CA GLN A 411 29.54 -3.77 -2.32
C GLN A 411 29.31 -2.42 -2.99
N TRP A 412 30.12 -1.41 -2.65
CA TRP A 412 30.07 -0.11 -3.31
C TRP A 412 30.35 -0.22 -4.82
N ALA A 413 31.37 -0.99 -5.21
CA ALA A 413 31.70 -1.21 -6.62
C ALA A 413 30.62 -2.01 -7.36
N THR A 414 30.00 -3.00 -6.72
CA THR A 414 28.82 -3.70 -7.24
C THR A 414 27.69 -2.72 -7.54
N ALA A 415 27.35 -1.85 -6.58
CA ALA A 415 26.30 -0.85 -6.77
C ALA A 415 26.65 0.16 -7.88
N GLN A 416 27.92 0.55 -8.04
CA GLN A 416 28.37 1.40 -9.15
C GLN A 416 28.20 0.72 -10.52
N ASN A 417 28.61 -0.55 -10.66
CA ASN A 417 28.44 -1.30 -11.90
C ASN A 417 26.95 -1.47 -12.24
N ASN A 418 26.13 -1.78 -11.23
CA ASN A 418 24.69 -1.96 -11.39
C ASN A 418 23.98 -0.65 -11.78
N LEU A 419 24.37 0.47 -11.16
CA LEU A 419 23.95 1.81 -11.57
C LEU A 419 24.33 2.08 -13.04
N GLY A 420 25.56 1.74 -13.42
CA GLY A 420 26.02 1.86 -14.81
C GLY A 420 25.14 1.10 -15.79
N ASN A 421 24.72 -0.13 -15.45
CA ASN A 421 23.82 -0.94 -16.26
C ASN A 421 22.46 -0.27 -16.46
N ALA A 422 21.81 0.19 -15.38
CA ALA A 422 20.52 0.86 -15.46
C ALA A 422 20.59 2.18 -16.24
N LEU A 423 21.64 2.98 -16.02
CA LEU A 423 21.90 4.22 -16.76
C LEU A 423 22.13 3.96 -18.25
N ARG A 424 22.88 2.90 -18.60
CA ARG A 424 23.12 2.52 -19.98
C ARG A 424 21.81 2.08 -20.65
N ALA A 425 21.04 1.22 -20.00
CA ALA A 425 19.76 0.74 -20.52
C ALA A 425 18.76 1.89 -20.75
N LEU A 426 18.65 2.81 -19.80
CA LEU A 426 17.81 4.01 -19.95
C LEU A 426 18.35 4.92 -21.05
N GLY A 427 19.66 5.21 -21.04
CA GLY A 427 20.32 6.05 -22.03
C GLY A 427 20.15 5.52 -23.46
N GLN A 428 20.14 4.20 -23.66
CA GLN A 428 19.87 3.58 -24.97
C GLN A 428 18.45 3.84 -25.48
N ARG A 429 17.47 4.05 -24.59
CA ARG A 429 16.07 4.38 -24.94
C ARG A 429 15.88 5.88 -25.20
N GLU A 430 16.71 6.71 -24.57
CA GLU A 430 16.72 8.16 -24.77
C GLU A 430 17.53 8.56 -26.01
N SER A 431 17.24 9.74 -26.59
CA SER A 431 18.03 10.31 -27.69
C SER A 431 19.31 11.01 -27.21
N GLY A 432 19.31 11.52 -25.98
CA GLY A 432 20.41 12.28 -25.40
C GLY A 432 21.62 11.43 -24.99
N THR A 433 22.73 12.06 -24.64
CA THR A 433 23.99 11.37 -24.29
C THR A 433 24.32 11.42 -22.79
N ALA A 434 23.55 12.18 -21.99
CA ALA A 434 23.83 12.40 -20.56
C ALA A 434 23.89 11.09 -19.76
N ARG A 435 22.85 10.25 -19.85
CA ARG A 435 22.79 8.97 -19.15
C ARG A 435 23.91 8.00 -19.54
N LEU A 436 24.28 7.97 -20.81
CA LEU A 436 25.41 7.14 -21.27
C LEU A 436 26.75 7.63 -20.70
N ARG A 437 26.96 8.95 -20.54
CA ARG A 437 28.14 9.49 -19.87
C ARG A 437 28.16 9.18 -18.39
N GLU A 438 27.01 9.27 -17.71
CA GLU A 438 26.87 8.84 -16.31
C GLU A 438 27.20 7.35 -16.15
N ALA A 439 26.74 6.49 -17.07
CA ALA A 439 27.07 5.06 -17.07
C ALA A 439 28.58 4.81 -17.17
N VAL A 440 29.26 5.50 -18.09
CA VAL A 440 30.73 5.43 -18.23
C VAL A 440 31.44 5.81 -16.93
N ILE A 441 30.99 6.87 -16.25
CA ILE A 441 31.54 7.29 -14.96
C ILE A 441 31.32 6.20 -13.90
N ALA A 442 30.13 5.62 -13.82
CA ALA A 442 29.80 4.58 -12.85
C ALA A 442 30.64 3.31 -13.05
N TYR A 443 30.81 2.84 -14.29
CA TYR A 443 31.68 1.68 -14.56
C TYR A 443 33.14 1.95 -14.22
N ARG A 444 33.65 3.15 -14.52
CA ARG A 444 35.03 3.53 -14.15
C ARG A 444 35.23 3.52 -12.64
N LYS A 445 34.25 4.04 -11.89
CA LYS A 445 34.26 3.96 -10.42
C LYS A 445 34.27 2.51 -9.92
N ALA A 446 33.46 1.63 -10.51
CA ALA A 446 33.50 0.21 -10.15
C ALA A 446 34.88 -0.41 -10.40
N LEU A 447 35.53 -0.07 -11.52
CA LEU A 447 36.87 -0.54 -11.89
C LEU A 447 38.00 -0.03 -10.97
N GLU A 448 37.76 1.00 -10.14
CA GLU A 448 38.73 1.44 -9.12
C GLU A 448 38.90 0.39 -8.01
N GLU A 449 37.86 -0.40 -7.73
CA GLU A 449 37.90 -1.46 -6.71
C GLU A 449 37.93 -2.86 -7.31
N TRP A 450 37.18 -3.08 -8.39
CA TRP A 450 37.23 -4.31 -9.15
C TRP A 450 38.44 -4.31 -10.06
N THR A 451 39.63 -4.53 -9.51
CA THR A 451 40.86 -4.65 -10.31
C THR A 451 41.01 -6.06 -10.88
N ARG A 452 41.79 -6.18 -11.95
CA ARG A 452 42.09 -7.45 -12.60
C ARG A 452 42.70 -8.46 -11.64
N GLU A 453 43.57 -8.02 -10.75
CA GLU A 453 44.31 -8.86 -9.81
C GLU A 453 43.41 -9.38 -8.67
N ARG A 454 42.45 -8.56 -8.22
CA ARG A 454 41.60 -8.89 -7.07
C ARG A 454 40.40 -9.74 -7.48
N VAL A 455 39.70 -9.34 -8.54
CA VAL A 455 38.42 -9.92 -8.97
C VAL A 455 38.33 -9.97 -10.50
N PRO A 456 39.17 -10.81 -11.16
CA PRO A 456 39.39 -10.77 -12.60
C PRO A 456 38.12 -10.86 -13.47
N LEU A 457 37.16 -11.71 -13.10
CA LEU A 457 35.91 -11.87 -13.87
C LEU A 457 34.97 -10.68 -13.70
N GLN A 458 34.89 -10.10 -12.50
CA GLN A 458 34.10 -8.89 -12.24
C GLN A 458 34.73 -7.69 -12.94
N TRP A 459 36.06 -7.54 -12.90
CA TRP A 459 36.80 -6.54 -13.67
C TRP A 459 36.48 -6.65 -15.17
N ALA A 460 36.59 -7.85 -15.75
CA ALA A 460 36.27 -8.06 -17.16
C ALA A 460 34.80 -7.80 -17.50
N THR A 461 33.89 -8.09 -16.58
CA THR A 461 32.47 -7.77 -16.73
C THR A 461 32.26 -6.26 -16.76
N ALA A 462 32.85 -5.51 -15.83
CA ALA A 462 32.79 -4.05 -15.83
C ALA A 462 33.47 -3.43 -17.06
N GLN A 463 34.57 -4.00 -17.56
CA GLN A 463 35.23 -3.57 -18.80
C GLN A 463 34.33 -3.78 -20.03
N ASN A 464 33.71 -4.95 -20.18
CA ASN A 464 32.74 -5.18 -21.26
C ASN A 464 31.53 -4.23 -21.16
N ASN A 465 31.04 -3.96 -19.95
CA ASN A 465 29.92 -3.04 -19.74
C ASN A 465 30.30 -1.58 -20.05
N LEU A 466 31.51 -1.18 -19.67
CA LEU A 466 32.11 0.11 -20.05
C LEU A 466 32.22 0.23 -21.56
N GLY A 467 32.72 -0.81 -22.24
CA GLY A 467 32.77 -0.88 -23.71
C GLY A 467 31.41 -0.70 -24.35
N ASN A 468 30.36 -1.31 -23.78
CA ASN A 468 28.98 -1.18 -24.27
C ASN A 468 28.45 0.26 -24.15
N ALA A 469 28.70 0.93 -23.03
CA ALA A 469 28.30 2.33 -22.85
C ALA A 469 29.10 3.28 -23.77
N LEU A 470 30.41 3.06 -23.90
CA LEU A 470 31.28 3.83 -24.78
C LEU A 470 30.90 3.66 -26.25
N ARG A 471 30.57 2.44 -26.68
CA ARG A 471 30.09 2.16 -28.03
C ARG A 471 28.79 2.90 -28.32
N ALA A 472 27.80 2.80 -27.42
CA ALA A 472 26.53 3.50 -27.58
C ALA A 472 26.70 5.02 -27.62
N LEU A 473 27.62 5.57 -26.80
CA LEU A 473 27.96 6.99 -26.82
C LEU A 473 28.65 7.38 -28.13
N GLY A 474 29.64 6.60 -28.56
CA GLY A 474 30.38 6.80 -29.81
C GLY A 474 29.48 6.75 -31.03
N GLN A 475 28.49 5.87 -31.06
CA GLN A 475 27.49 5.82 -32.13
C GLN A 475 26.66 7.11 -32.26
N ARG A 476 26.46 7.86 -31.16
CA ARG A 476 25.71 9.13 -31.14
C ARG A 476 26.60 10.35 -31.37
N GLU A 477 27.87 10.27 -31.01
CA GLU A 477 28.85 11.33 -31.21
C GLU A 477 29.45 11.25 -32.62
N SER A 478 29.93 12.38 -33.17
CA SER A 478 30.53 12.42 -34.51
C SER A 478 31.96 11.88 -34.55
N GLY A 479 32.71 12.00 -33.44
CA GLY A 479 34.09 11.52 -33.34
C GLY A 479 34.21 10.00 -33.12
N THR A 480 35.42 9.47 -33.28
CA THR A 480 35.73 8.04 -33.10
C THR A 480 36.42 7.71 -31.78
N ALA A 481 36.82 8.72 -30.99
CA ALA A 481 37.56 8.52 -29.74
C ALA A 481 36.86 7.54 -28.77
N ARG A 482 35.54 7.66 -28.58
CA ARG A 482 34.76 6.75 -27.74
C ARG A 482 34.69 5.32 -28.28
N LEU A 483 34.71 5.15 -29.60
CA LEU A 483 34.72 3.84 -30.23
C LEU A 483 36.09 3.15 -30.04
N HIS A 484 37.19 3.89 -30.14
CA HIS A 484 38.52 3.38 -29.77
C HIS A 484 38.58 2.97 -28.30
N GLU A 485 38.08 3.80 -27.37
CA GLU A 485 38.00 3.43 -25.96
C GLU A 485 37.15 2.17 -25.73
N ALA A 486 36.07 1.98 -26.49
CA ALA A 486 35.24 0.77 -26.40
C ALA A 486 36.00 -0.48 -26.87
N VAL A 487 36.74 -0.40 -27.98
CA VAL A 487 37.59 -1.48 -28.50
C VAL A 487 38.63 -1.89 -27.45
N THR A 488 39.31 -0.92 -26.82
CA THR A 488 40.26 -1.19 -25.73
C THR A 488 39.58 -1.90 -24.56
N ALA A 489 38.43 -1.42 -24.10
CA ALA A 489 37.72 -2.02 -22.98
C ALA A 489 37.26 -3.47 -23.26
N TYR A 490 36.80 -3.78 -24.48
CA TYR A 490 36.50 -5.16 -24.84
C TYR A 490 37.76 -6.03 -24.93
N GLY A 491 38.85 -5.50 -25.48
CA GLY A 491 40.15 -6.17 -25.52
C GLY A 491 40.65 -6.52 -24.12
N ASP A 492 40.53 -5.59 -23.17
CA ASP A 492 40.83 -5.80 -21.75
C ASP A 492 39.96 -6.91 -21.15
N ALA A 493 38.63 -6.86 -21.37
CA ALA A 493 37.72 -7.90 -20.88
C ALA A 493 38.07 -9.30 -21.39
N LEU A 494 38.49 -9.42 -22.66
CA LEU A 494 38.87 -10.68 -23.30
C LEU A 494 40.16 -11.30 -22.74
N GLN A 495 40.96 -10.55 -21.98
CA GLN A 495 42.14 -11.11 -21.30
C GLN A 495 41.76 -12.08 -20.18
N GLU A 496 40.57 -11.90 -19.57
CA GLU A 496 40.08 -12.74 -18.47
C GLU A 496 38.84 -13.58 -18.86
N ARG A 497 38.00 -13.06 -19.75
CA ARG A 497 36.92 -13.83 -20.39
C ARG A 497 37.50 -14.59 -21.56
N THR A 498 38.17 -15.70 -21.31
CA THR A 498 38.64 -16.59 -22.37
C THR A 498 37.58 -17.59 -22.76
N ARG A 499 37.73 -18.22 -23.92
CA ARG A 499 36.81 -19.26 -24.40
C ARG A 499 36.72 -20.43 -23.41
N GLU A 500 37.81 -20.81 -22.79
CA GLU A 500 37.90 -21.95 -21.87
C GLU A 500 37.25 -21.64 -20.53
N ARG A 501 37.43 -20.42 -20.02
CA ARG A 501 36.98 -20.04 -18.68
C ARG A 501 35.53 -19.57 -18.64
N ALA A 502 35.11 -18.83 -19.67
CA ALA A 502 33.79 -18.23 -19.74
C ALA A 502 33.31 -18.17 -21.21
N PRO A 503 33.03 -19.33 -21.84
CA PRO A 503 32.80 -19.42 -23.29
C PRO A 503 31.70 -18.49 -23.79
N PHE A 504 30.58 -18.42 -23.06
CA PHE A 504 29.46 -17.56 -23.42
C PHE A 504 29.80 -16.06 -23.30
N ASP A 505 30.40 -15.65 -22.18
CA ASP A 505 30.82 -14.26 -21.98
C ASP A 505 31.92 -13.82 -22.95
N TRP A 506 32.87 -14.71 -23.27
CA TRP A 506 33.90 -14.48 -24.28
C TRP A 506 33.24 -14.20 -25.63
N ALA A 507 32.32 -15.05 -26.08
CA ALA A 507 31.66 -14.91 -27.37
C ALA A 507 30.80 -13.64 -27.45
N MET A 508 30.06 -13.32 -26.38
CA MET A 508 29.31 -12.06 -26.29
C MET A 508 30.23 -10.84 -26.35
N THR A 509 31.41 -10.91 -25.70
CA THR A 509 32.39 -9.82 -25.72
C THR A 509 33.02 -9.67 -27.11
N GLN A 510 33.32 -10.78 -27.79
CA GLN A 510 33.79 -10.78 -29.19
C GLN A 510 32.77 -10.16 -30.14
N ASN A 511 31.48 -10.50 -29.99
CA ASN A 511 30.41 -9.90 -30.79
C ASN A 511 30.32 -8.37 -30.58
N ASN A 512 30.40 -7.93 -29.33
CA ASN A 512 30.41 -6.50 -28.99
C ASN A 512 31.63 -5.77 -29.56
N LEU A 513 32.80 -6.41 -29.52
CA LEU A 513 34.04 -5.92 -30.12
C LEU A 513 33.89 -5.79 -31.64
N GLY A 514 33.36 -6.80 -32.31
CA GLY A 514 33.07 -6.77 -33.74
C GLY A 514 32.17 -5.59 -34.12
N THR A 515 31.13 -5.34 -33.33
CA THR A 515 30.22 -4.19 -33.58
C THR A 515 30.91 -2.84 -33.43
N ALA A 516 31.79 -2.69 -32.43
CA ALA A 516 32.56 -1.47 -32.25
C ALA A 516 33.57 -1.26 -33.38
N LEU A 517 34.30 -2.31 -33.78
CA LEU A 517 35.26 -2.29 -34.88
C LEU A 517 34.60 -2.00 -36.23
N GLN A 518 33.42 -2.56 -36.47
CA GLN A 518 32.63 -2.28 -37.66
C GLN A 518 32.26 -0.79 -37.73
N THR A 519 31.65 -0.27 -36.67
CA THR A 519 31.25 1.16 -36.60
C THR A 519 32.47 2.08 -36.80
N LEU A 520 33.62 1.68 -36.25
CA LEU A 520 34.86 2.41 -36.39
C LEU A 520 35.40 2.36 -37.84
N GLY A 521 35.44 1.17 -38.45
CA GLY A 521 35.88 0.98 -39.83
C GLY A 521 35.01 1.72 -40.84
N GLU A 522 33.69 1.76 -40.63
CA GLU A 522 32.76 2.55 -41.44
C GLU A 522 33.05 4.06 -41.35
N ARG A 523 33.35 4.57 -40.15
CA ARG A 523 33.63 6.00 -39.93
C ARG A 523 35.01 6.44 -40.40
N GLU A 524 36.02 5.60 -40.21
CA GLU A 524 37.40 5.89 -40.57
C GLU A 524 37.76 5.43 -41.98
N SER A 525 36.81 4.79 -42.70
CA SER A 525 37.07 4.13 -44.00
C SER A 525 38.23 3.13 -43.94
N GLY A 526 38.39 2.47 -42.79
CA GLY A 526 39.52 1.59 -42.48
C GLY A 526 39.21 0.13 -42.76
N MET A 527 39.70 -0.41 -43.89
CA MET A 527 39.50 -1.81 -44.27
C MET A 527 39.97 -2.80 -43.18
N THR A 528 41.15 -2.56 -42.59
CA THR A 528 41.68 -3.41 -41.51
C THR A 528 40.74 -3.53 -40.31
N ARG A 529 40.03 -2.45 -39.95
CA ARG A 529 39.06 -2.51 -38.83
C ARG A 529 37.84 -3.36 -39.17
N LEU A 530 37.42 -3.36 -40.44
CA LEU A 530 36.34 -4.24 -40.91
C LEU A 530 36.77 -5.71 -40.93
N GLU A 531 38.02 -5.99 -41.29
CA GLU A 531 38.60 -7.35 -41.23
C GLU A 531 38.72 -7.85 -39.78
N ASP A 532 39.16 -6.98 -38.86
CA ASP A 532 39.19 -7.27 -37.42
C ASP A 532 37.77 -7.56 -36.90
N ALA A 533 36.77 -6.79 -37.35
CA ALA A 533 35.37 -7.01 -36.98
C ALA A 533 34.86 -8.38 -37.43
N VAL A 534 35.12 -8.77 -38.68
CA VAL A 534 34.77 -10.10 -39.21
C VAL A 534 35.44 -11.21 -38.41
N THR A 535 36.70 -11.01 -38.00
CA THR A 535 37.44 -11.98 -37.17
C THR A 535 36.78 -12.14 -35.81
N ALA A 536 36.41 -11.04 -35.15
CA ALA A 536 35.73 -11.06 -33.87
C ALA A 536 34.34 -11.73 -33.96
N TYR A 537 33.55 -11.41 -34.99
CA TYR A 537 32.26 -12.06 -35.21
C TYR A 537 32.38 -13.57 -35.48
N ARG A 538 33.39 -14.00 -36.26
CA ARG A 538 33.64 -15.43 -36.48
C ARG A 538 34.00 -16.15 -35.19
N ALA A 539 34.84 -15.54 -34.35
CA ALA A 539 35.17 -16.08 -33.04
C ALA A 539 33.91 -16.24 -32.16
N ALA A 540 33.03 -15.23 -32.13
CA ALA A 540 31.78 -15.31 -31.39
C ALA A 540 30.89 -16.48 -31.85
N LEU A 541 30.80 -16.73 -33.16
CA LEU A 541 29.99 -17.81 -33.75
C LEU A 541 30.51 -19.23 -33.44
N GLU A 542 31.73 -19.38 -32.93
CA GLU A 542 32.23 -20.69 -32.48
C GLU A 542 31.49 -21.20 -31.23
N GLU A 543 30.98 -20.29 -30.40
CA GLU A 543 30.21 -20.63 -29.19
C GLU A 543 28.74 -20.24 -29.30
N LEU A 544 28.42 -19.15 -30.02
CA LEU A 544 27.04 -18.72 -30.29
C LEU A 544 26.43 -19.55 -31.43
N THR A 545 26.29 -20.87 -31.25
CA THR A 545 25.68 -21.73 -32.26
C THR A 545 24.16 -21.79 -32.11
N ARG A 546 23.46 -22.12 -33.20
CA ARG A 546 22.00 -22.33 -33.20
C ARG A 546 21.58 -23.36 -32.16
N GLU A 547 22.39 -24.41 -31.97
CA GLU A 547 22.10 -25.51 -31.06
C GLU A 547 22.27 -25.11 -29.58
N ARG A 548 23.20 -24.21 -29.28
CA ARG A 548 23.54 -23.84 -27.89
C ARG A 548 22.77 -22.63 -27.39
N VAL A 549 22.57 -21.63 -28.25
CA VAL A 549 21.95 -20.35 -27.89
C VAL A 549 21.08 -19.80 -29.04
N PRO A 550 19.99 -20.49 -29.40
CA PRO A 550 19.21 -20.21 -30.61
C PRO A 550 18.66 -18.77 -30.70
N LEU A 551 18.38 -18.12 -29.57
CA LEU A 551 17.91 -16.73 -29.53
C LEU A 551 19.04 -15.74 -29.82
N GLN A 552 20.23 -15.97 -29.25
CA GLN A 552 21.40 -15.12 -29.44
C GLN A 552 22.07 -15.37 -30.79
N TRP A 553 21.95 -16.55 -31.37
CA TRP A 553 22.43 -16.86 -32.73
C TRP A 553 21.61 -16.15 -33.82
N ALA A 554 20.33 -15.90 -33.56
CA ALA A 554 19.40 -15.33 -34.55
C ALA A 554 19.42 -13.78 -34.63
N GLY A 555 20.02 -13.11 -33.64
CA GLY A 555 20.10 -11.63 -33.57
C GLY A 555 21.49 -11.14 -33.94
#